data_AF-A0A970BPW6-F1
#
_entry.id   AF-A0A970BPW6-F1
#
_cell.length_a   1.000
_cell.length_b   1.000
_cell.length_c   1.000
_cell.angle_alpha   90.00
_cell.angle_beta   90.00
_cell.angle_gamma   90.00
#
_symmetry.space_group_name_H-M   'P 1'
#
loop_
_entity.id
_entity.type
_entity.pdbx_description
1 polymer ?
#
loop_
_entity_poly.entity_id
_entity_poly.type
_entity_poly.pdbx_seq_one_letter_code
_entity_poly.pdbx_strand_id
1 'polypeptide(L)' 'MTDLTAFATVLPGAEPRIRFAEPMSRHSTFSVGGPADIFFEPQTTDEVLN' A
#
# COMPACT_ATOMS: atom_id res chain seq x y z
N MET A 1 16.75 -2.09 -6.00
CA MET A 1 15.88 -0.92 -5.82
C MET A 1 14.72 -1.13 -6.79
N THR A 2 13.60 -1.68 -6.30
CA THR A 2 12.46 -2.07 -7.12
C THR A 2 11.87 -0.83 -7.78
N ASP A 3 11.67 -0.89 -9.09
CA ASP A 3 11.21 0.24 -9.90
C ASP A 3 9.78 0.65 -9.51
N LEU A 4 9.63 1.83 -8.90
CA LEU A 4 8.36 2.36 -8.42
C LEU A 4 7.38 2.70 -9.56
N THR A 5 7.90 2.85 -10.79
CA THR A 5 7.10 3.10 -11.99
C THR A 5 6.20 1.91 -12.35
N ALA A 6 6.55 0.71 -11.88
CA ALA A 6 5.76 -0.50 -12.12
C ALA A 6 4.36 -0.41 -11.48
N PHE A 7 4.24 0.12 -10.26
CA PHE A 7 2.95 0.14 -9.53
C PHE A 7 1.94 1.12 -10.14
N ALA A 8 2.38 2.30 -10.57
CA ALA A 8 1.52 3.28 -11.24
C ALA A 8 0.99 2.78 -12.59
N THR A 9 1.75 1.88 -13.25
CA THR A 9 1.32 1.27 -14.52
C THR A 9 0.26 0.19 -14.30
N VAL A 10 0.31 -0.52 -13.18
CA VAL A 10 -0.61 -1.61 -12.85
C VAL A 10 -1.92 -1.09 -12.24
N LEU A 11 -1.87 -0.03 -11.44
CA LEU A 11 -3.04 0.56 -10.80
C LEU A 11 -3.13 2.08 -11.07
N PRO A 12 -3.73 2.49 -12.20
CA PRO A 12 -3.89 3.90 -12.53
C PRO A 12 -4.73 4.63 -11.46
N GLY A 13 -4.21 5.75 -10.93
CA GLY A 13 -4.92 6.52 -9.91
C GLY A 13 -4.83 5.97 -8.48
N ALA A 14 -4.03 4.91 -8.25
CA ALA A 14 -3.76 4.39 -6.93
C ALA A 14 -2.64 5.13 -6.18
N GLU A 15 -1.89 6.00 -6.85
CA GLU A 15 -0.76 6.74 -6.30
C GLU A 15 -1.06 7.44 -4.95
N PRO A 16 -2.19 8.17 -4.77
CA PRO A 16 -2.48 8.81 -3.48
C PRO A 16 -2.81 7.82 -2.34
N ARG A 17 -3.05 6.54 -2.66
CA ARG A 17 -3.38 5.46 -1.71
C ARG A 17 -2.21 4.51 -1.46
N ILE A 18 -1.06 4.76 -2.08
CA ILE A 18 0.19 4.03 -1.84
C ILE A 18 1.07 4.86 -0.90
N ARG A 19 1.44 4.26 0.22
CA ARG A 19 2.30 4.87 1.25
C ARG A 19 3.53 4.00 1.48
N PHE A 20 4.68 4.64 1.64
CA PHE A 20 5.93 3.95 1.94
C PHE A 20 6.29 4.12 3.41
N ALA A 21 6.92 3.10 4.00
CA ALA A 21 7.30 3.09 5.41
C ALA A 21 6.13 3.41 6.37
N GLU A 22 4.91 3.02 6.02
CA GLU A 22 3.71 3.30 6.83
C GLU A 22 3.74 2.44 8.12
N PRO A 23 3.65 3.04 9.32
CA PRO A 23 3.69 2.28 10.58
C PRO A 23 2.45 1.39 10.78
N MET A 24 2.64 0.07 10.87
CA MET A 24 1.53 -0.88 11.08
C MET A 24 0.92 -0.82 12.49
N SER A 25 1.61 -0.16 13.43
CA SER A 25 1.02 0.22 14.71
C SER A 25 -0.21 1.14 14.60
N ARG A 26 -0.40 1.84 13.46
CA ARG A 26 -1.60 2.66 13.22
C ARG A 26 -2.81 1.86 12.75
N HIS A 27 -2.59 0.64 12.27
CA HIS A 27 -3.59 -0.19 11.59
C HIS A 27 -3.89 -1.50 12.32
N SER A 28 -3.30 -1.71 13.50
CA SER A 28 -3.45 -2.93 14.30
C SER A 28 -4.14 -2.63 15.63
N THR A 29 -5.00 -3.55 16.09
CA THR A 29 -5.80 -3.39 17.32
C THR A 29 -4.94 -3.15 18.57
N PHE A 30 -3.77 -3.77 18.65
CA PHE A 30 -2.84 -3.64 19.77
C PHE A 30 -1.80 -2.52 19.59
N SER A 31 -1.87 -1.79 18.47
CA SER A 31 -0.92 -0.73 18.12
C SER A 31 0.54 -1.18 18.09
N VAL A 32 0.78 -2.44 17.69
CA VAL A 32 2.12 -3.03 17.57
C VAL A 32 2.38 -3.35 16.10
N GLY A 33 3.51 -2.89 15.58
CA GLY A 33 3.94 -3.20 14.22
C GLY A 33 4.91 -2.16 13.69
N GLY A 34 5.96 -2.64 13.04
CA GLY A 34 6.94 -1.78 12.35
C GLY A 34 6.39 -1.15 11.07
N PRO A 35 7.22 -0.37 10.36
CA PRO A 35 6.85 0.17 9.06
C PRO A 35 6.74 -0.93 8.01
N ALA A 36 5.69 -0.89 7.19
CA ALA A 36 5.61 -1.67 5.97
C ALA A 36 6.42 -0.99 4.87
N ASP A 37 7.14 -1.76 4.04
CA ASP A 37 7.86 -1.20 2.90
C ASP A 37 6.91 -0.47 1.95
N ILE A 38 5.74 -1.07 1.69
CA ILE A 38 4.64 -0.52 0.88
C ILE A 38 3.31 -0.84 1.55
N PHE A 39 2.47 0.18 1.69
CA PHE A 39 1.08 0.08 2.14
C PHE A 39 0.14 0.57 1.04
N PHE A 40 -0.85 -0.24 0.68
CA PHE A 40 -1.87 0.10 -0.31
C PHE A 40 -3.26 -0.15 0.28
N GLU A 41 -4.16 0.80 0.03
CA GLU A 41 -5.55 0.73 0.50
C GLU A 41 -6.51 0.54 -0.68
N PRO A 42 -6.88 -0.72 -1.00
CA PRO A 42 -7.78 -1.01 -2.10
C PRO A 42 -9.18 -0.46 -1.83
N GLN A 43 -9.86 -0.03 -2.88
CA GLN A 43 -11.24 0.48 -2.83
C GLN A 43 -12.23 -0.48 -3.49
N THR A 44 -11.74 -1.39 -4.32
CA THR A 44 -12.55 -2.41 -4.99
C THR A 44 -11.90 -3.78 -4.85
N THR A 45 -12.71 -4.83 -4.98
CA THR A 45 -12.20 -6.21 -5.00
C THR A 45 -11.32 -6.46 -6.22
N ASP A 46 -11.58 -5.76 -7.34
CA ASP A 46 -10.81 -5.89 -8.58
C ASP A 46 -9.35 -5.50 -8.36
N GLU A 47 -9.09 -4.42 -7.62
CA GLU A 47 -7.74 -3.95 -7.27
C GLU A 47 -6.91 -4.94 -6.42
N VAL A 48 -7.54 -5.99 -5.88
CA VAL A 48 -6.86 -7.04 -5.09
C VAL A 48 -6.64 -8.30 -5.92
N LEU A 49 -7.51 -8.54 -6.90
CA LEU A 49 -7.54 -9.78 -7.67
C LEU A 49 -6.80 -9.69 -9.01
N ASN A 50 -6.63 -8.49 -9.55
CA ASN A 50 -6.09 -8.21 -10.88
C ASN A 50 -5.00 -7.12 -10.82
#